data_AF-A0A7G9YIB5-F1
#
_entry.id   AF-A0A7G9YIB5-F1
#
_cell.length_a   1.000
_cell.length_b   1.000
_cell.length_c   1.000
_cell.angle_alpha   90.00
_cell.angle_beta   90.00
_cell.angle_gamma   90.00
#
_symmetry.space_group_name_H-M   'P 1'
#
loop_
_entity.id
_entity.type
_entity.pdbx_description
1 polymer ?
#
loop_
_entity_poly.entity_id
_entity_poly.type
_entity_poly.pdbx_seq_one_letter_code
_entity_poly.pdbx_strand_id
1 'polypeptide(L)'
;MAEEISLEEYKKAYREIVSEEEKRDFSVHLVVYVLVNAMLIAINFIDSPEDIWFFYPLIGWGIGISLHYLFGVRWIQKELKEREAKGEYKAREAKRK
;
A
#
# COMPACT_ATOMS: atom_id res chain seq x y z
N MET A 1 26.05 1.32 26.20
CA MET A 1 26.69 0.60 25.09
C MET A 1 25.56 0.15 24.19
N ALA A 2 25.53 0.55 22.93
CA ALA A 2 24.50 0.07 22.01
C ALA A 2 24.64 -1.44 21.89
N GLU A 3 23.63 -2.18 22.30
CA GLU A 3 23.57 -3.62 22.15
C GLU A 3 23.58 -3.92 20.64
N GLU A 4 24.51 -4.76 20.17
CA GLU A 4 24.57 -5.11 18.75
C GLU A 4 23.34 -5.94 18.38
N ILE A 5 22.43 -5.33 17.62
CA ILE A 5 21.22 -5.97 17.11
C ILE A 5 21.59 -6.97 16.02
N SER A 6 21.04 -8.18 16.07
CA SER A 6 21.25 -9.17 15.01
C SER A 6 20.58 -8.74 13.71
N LEU A 7 21.11 -9.19 12.57
CA LEU A 7 20.53 -8.91 11.25
C LEU A 7 19.06 -9.37 11.15
N GLU A 8 18.72 -10.48 11.79
CA GLU A 8 17.36 -11.03 11.76
C GLU A 8 16.38 -10.20 12.58
N GLU A 9 16.81 -9.69 13.74
CA GLU A 9 16.03 -8.73 14.54
C GLU A 9 15.81 -7.42 13.77
N TYR A 10 16.86 -6.90 13.13
CA TYR A 10 16.74 -5.72 12.27
C TYR A 10 15.75 -5.92 11.13
N LYS A 11 15.84 -7.03 10.36
CA LYS A 11 14.89 -7.34 9.27
C LYS A 11 13.46 -7.49 9.78
N LYS A 12 13.27 -8.10 10.95
CA LYS A 12 11.94 -8.23 11.56
C LYS A 12 11.36 -6.85 11.89
N ALA A 13 12.10 -6.01 12.60
CA ALA A 13 11.68 -4.66 12.96
C ALA A 13 11.41 -3.81 11.69
N TYR A 14 12.28 -3.90 10.69
CA TYR A 14 12.09 -3.22 9.41
C TYR A 14 10.79 -3.65 8.71
N ARG A 15 10.51 -4.96 8.64
CA ARG A 15 9.26 -5.46 8.04
C ARG A 15 8.02 -4.99 8.77
N GLU A 16 8.08 -4.91 10.09
CA GLU A 16 6.97 -4.40 10.91
C GLU A 16 6.73 -2.92 10.61
N ILE A 17 7.77 -2.08 10.66
CA ILE A 17 7.68 -0.64 10.37
C ILE A 17 7.07 -0.39 8.98
N VAL A 18 7.63 -1.02 7.94
CA VAL A 18 7.14 -0.81 6.57
C VAL A 18 5.70 -1.29 6.41
N SER A 19 5.31 -2.38 7.06
CA SER A 19 3.93 -2.87 6.98
C SER A 19 2.93 -1.94 7.67
N GLU A 20 3.32 -1.31 8.79
CA GLU A 20 2.46 -0.35 9.49
C GLU A 20 2.35 0.98 8.70
N GLU A 21 3.44 1.43 8.07
CA GLU A 21 3.42 2.59 7.18
C GLU A 21 2.47 2.38 6.00
N GLU A 22 2.58 1.26 5.28
CA GLU A 22 1.70 0.94 4.15
C GLU A 22 0.22 0.82 4.57
N LYS A 23 -0.08 0.23 5.75
CA LYS A 23 -1.45 0.17 6.28
C LYS A 23 -2.00 1.57 6.56
N ARG A 24 -1.18 2.46 7.12
CA ARG A 24 -1.57 3.85 7.39
C ARG A 24 -1.84 4.59 6.09
N ASP A 25 -0.96 4.48 5.11
CA ASP A 25 -1.09 5.16 3.82
C ASP A 25 -2.31 4.62 3.04
N PHE A 26 -2.54 3.31 3.07
CA PHE A 26 -3.77 2.71 2.57
C PHE A 26 -5.01 3.27 3.25
N SER A 27 -4.99 3.38 4.58
CA SER A 27 -6.12 3.89 5.36
C SER A 27 -6.46 5.34 5.00
N VAL A 28 -5.43 6.20 4.87
CA VAL A 28 -5.62 7.59 4.43
C VAL A 28 -6.23 7.64 3.03
N HIS A 29 -5.68 6.88 2.09
CA HIS A 29 -6.19 6.85 0.72
C HIS A 29 -7.63 6.32 0.65
N LEU A 30 -7.97 5.30 1.45
CA LEU A 30 -9.32 4.77 1.55
C LEU A 30 -10.31 5.81 2.08
N VAL A 31 -9.93 6.57 3.12
CA VAL A 31 -10.77 7.65 3.66
C VAL A 31 -11.01 8.73 2.60
N VAL A 32 -9.96 9.18 1.91
CA VAL A 32 -10.08 10.17 0.83
C VAL A 32 -10.99 9.63 -0.28
N TYR A 33 -10.81 8.38 -0.68
CA TYR A 33 -11.65 7.73 -1.69
C TYR A 33 -13.12 7.73 -1.30
N VAL A 34 -13.46 7.38 -0.05
CA VAL A 34 -14.84 7.37 0.45
C VAL A 34 -15.42 8.79 0.47
N LEU A 35 -14.69 9.76 1.03
CA LEU A 35 -15.18 11.14 1.14
C LEU A 35 -15.40 11.80 -0.23
N VAL A 36 -14.45 11.63 -1.15
CA VAL A 36 -14.58 12.19 -2.50
C VAL A 36 -15.72 11.52 -3.24
N ASN A 37 -15.86 10.19 -3.21
CA ASN A 37 -16.96 9.53 -3.89
C ASN A 37 -18.32 9.88 -3.29
N ALA A 38 -18.44 10.00 -1.96
CA ALA A 38 -19.67 10.47 -1.34
C ALA A 38 -20.06 11.89 -1.81
N MET A 39 -19.07 12.79 -1.92
CA MET A 39 -19.27 14.13 -2.48
C MET A 39 -19.69 14.08 -3.96
N LEU A 40 -19.03 13.27 -4.79
CA LEU A 40 -19.39 13.14 -6.22
C LEU A 40 -20.79 12.55 -6.42
N ILE A 41 -21.18 11.57 -5.60
CA ILE A 41 -22.54 11.02 -5.59
C ILE A 41 -23.55 12.11 -5.27
N ALA A 42 -23.29 12.92 -4.23
CA ALA A 42 -24.17 14.03 -3.86
C ALA A 42 -24.28 15.07 -4.99
N ILE A 43 -23.15 15.47 -5.59
CA ILE A 43 -23.14 16.40 -6.73
C ILE A 43 -23.95 15.83 -7.90
N ASN A 44 -23.75 14.57 -8.24
CA ASN A 44 -24.45 13.96 -9.36
C ASN A 44 -25.97 13.99 -9.18
N PHE A 45 -26.47 13.63 -8.00
CA PHE A 45 -27.92 13.65 -7.75
C PHE A 45 -28.51 15.06 -7.66
N ILE A 46 -27.72 16.07 -7.32
CA ILE A 46 -28.17 17.48 -7.27
C ILE A 46 -28.18 18.10 -8.67
N ASP A 47 -27.11 17.92 -9.45
CA ASP A 47 -26.86 18.65 -10.69
C ASP A 47 -27.43 17.94 -11.93
N SER A 48 -27.39 16.61 -11.96
CA SER A 48 -27.80 15.82 -13.13
C SER A 48 -28.32 14.44 -12.71
N PRO A 49 -29.50 14.38 -12.05
CA PRO A 49 -30.05 13.12 -11.56
C PRO A 49 -30.40 12.11 -12.67
N GLU A 50 -30.58 12.58 -13.91
CA GLU A 50 -30.86 11.71 -15.07
C GLU A 50 -29.61 11.03 -15.63
N ASP A 51 -28.41 11.59 -15.36
CA ASP A 51 -27.13 11.09 -15.88
C ASP A 51 -26.24 10.59 -14.73
N ILE A 52 -26.18 9.28 -14.50
CA ILE A 52 -25.45 8.67 -13.37
C ILE A 52 -23.94 8.55 -13.67
N TRP A 53 -23.24 9.69 -13.71
CA TRP A 53 -21.81 9.74 -14.00
C TRP A 53 -20.90 9.39 -12.82
N PHE A 54 -21.36 9.47 -11.56
CA PHE A 54 -20.50 9.17 -10.40
C PHE A 54 -19.94 7.73 -10.42
N PHE A 55 -20.60 6.81 -11.15
CA PHE A 55 -20.19 5.41 -11.26
C PHE A 55 -18.80 5.25 -11.89
N TYR A 56 -18.43 6.11 -12.85
CA TYR A 56 -17.14 6.03 -13.53
C TYR A 56 -15.95 6.28 -12.59
N PRO A 57 -15.87 7.40 -11.84
CA PRO A 57 -14.79 7.61 -10.87
C PRO A 57 -14.84 6.59 -9.73
N LEU A 58 -16.03 6.17 -9.27
CA LEU A 58 -16.17 5.16 -8.23
C LEU A 58 -15.50 3.84 -8.64
N ILE A 59 -15.86 3.28 -9.80
CA ILE A 59 -15.26 2.02 -10.25
C ILE A 59 -13.80 2.20 -10.67
N GLY A 60 -13.49 3.27 -11.41
CA GLY A 60 -12.14 3.53 -11.91
C GLY A 60 -11.12 3.64 -10.77
N TRP A 61 -11.42 4.44 -9.75
CA TRP A 61 -10.54 4.58 -8.58
C TRP A 61 -10.65 3.39 -7.62
N GLY A 62 -11.81 2.74 -7.56
CA GLY A 62 -12.03 1.54 -6.75
C GLY A 62 -11.08 0.40 -7.11
N ILE A 63 -10.73 0.27 -8.40
CA ILE A 63 -9.68 -0.65 -8.86
C ILE A 63 -8.33 -0.26 -8.24
N GLY A 64 -7.96 1.03 -8.29
CA GLY A 64 -6.71 1.53 -7.71
C GLY A 64 -6.60 1.25 -6.21
N ILE A 65 -7.66 1.53 -5.44
CA ILE A 65 -7.74 1.21 -4.00
C ILE A 65 -7.60 -0.29 -3.76
N SER A 66 -8.24 -1.12 -4.58
CA SER A 66 -8.15 -2.58 -4.47
C SER A 66 -6.71 -3.08 -4.68
N LEU A 67 -6.02 -2.55 -5.68
CA LEU A 67 -4.61 -2.88 -5.93
C LEU A 67 -3.71 -2.38 -4.79
N HIS A 68 -3.94 -1.17 -4.28
CA HIS A 68 -3.19 -0.63 -3.14
C HIS A 68 -3.33 -1.53 -1.91
N TYR A 69 -4.54 -2.00 -1.60
CA TYR A 69 -4.75 -2.97 -0.52
C TYR A 69 -3.99 -4.28 -0.77
N LEU A 70 -4.09 -4.84 -1.98
CA LEU A 70 -3.48 -6.13 -2.30
C LEU A 70 -1.96 -6.09 -2.16
N PHE A 71 -1.30 -5.10 -2.75
CA PHE A 71 0.16 -5.01 -2.77
C PHE A 71 0.73 -4.38 -1.49
N GLY A 72 0.15 -3.27 -1.02
CA GLY A 72 0.64 -2.55 0.15
C GLY A 72 0.28 -3.18 1.49
N VAL A 73 -0.83 -3.91 1.58
CA VAL A 73 -1.31 -4.48 2.85
C VAL A 73 -1.31 -6.01 2.84
N ARG A 74 -1.98 -6.63 1.87
CA ARG A 74 -2.24 -8.08 1.87
C ARG A 74 -1.00 -8.92 1.53
N TRP A 75 -0.13 -8.41 0.65
CA TRP A 75 1.04 -9.13 0.13
C TRP A 75 2.38 -8.53 0.52
N ILE A 76 2.41 -7.43 1.26
CA ILE A 76 3.64 -6.72 1.65
C ILE A 76 4.68 -7.62 2.32
N GLN A 77 4.25 -8.54 3.19
CA GLN A 77 5.15 -9.49 3.86
C GLN A 77 5.86 -10.44 2.89
N LYS A 78 5.16 -10.88 1.83
CA LYS A 78 5.75 -11.73 0.80
C LYS A 78 6.75 -10.92 -0.02
N GLU A 79 6.36 -9.71 -0.41
CA GLU A 79 7.19 -8.84 -1.24
C GLU A 79 8.47 -8.38 -0.52
N LEU A 80 8.38 -8.03 0.77
CA LEU A 80 9.55 -7.67 1.58
C LEU A 80 10.54 -8.82 1.70
N LYS A 81 10.06 -10.06 1.94
CA LYS A 81 10.93 -11.24 1.97
C LYS A 81 11.61 -11.50 0.63
N GLU A 82 10.90 -11.33 -0.48
CA GLU A 82 11.50 -11.46 -1.81
C GLU A 82 12.56 -10.38 -2.09
N ARG A 83 12.33 -9.15 -1.63
CA ARG A 83 13.30 -8.04 -1.72
C ARG A 83 14.55 -8.31 -0.87
N GLU A 84 14.37 -8.80 0.36
CA GLU A 84 15.46 -9.21 1.25
C GLU A 84 16.31 -10.31 0.61
N ALA A 85 15.69 -11.36 0.08
CA ALA A 85 16.40 -12.45 -0.59
C ALA A 85 17.20 -11.99 -1.82
N LYS A 86 16.62 -11.11 -2.64
CA LYS A 86 17.32 -10.48 -3.77
C LYS A 86 18.51 -9.62 -3.32
N GLY A 87 18.34 -8.87 -2.23
CA GLY A 87 19.40 -8.06 -1.62
C GLY A 87 20.57 -8.90 -1.13
N GLU A 88 20.29 -9.98 -0.40
CA GLU A 88 21.30 -10.92 0.06
C GLU A 88 22.07 -11.59 -1.09
N TYR A 89 21.35 -12.04 -2.11
CA TYR A 89 21.96 -12.65 -3.29
C TYR A 89 22.97 -11.69 -3.95
N LYS A 90 22.56 -10.44 -4.21
CA LYS A 90 23.44 -9.42 -4.79
C LYS A 90 24.64 -9.11 -3.90
N ALA A 91 24.45 -9.02 -2.59
CA ALA A 91 25.54 -8.78 -1.65
C ALA A 91 26.56 -9.95 -1.63
N ARG A 92 26.09 -11.20 -1.75
CA ARG A 92 26.97 -12.38 -1.85
C ARG A 92 27.73 -12.41 -3.16
N GLU A 93 27.10 -12.09 -4.28
CA GLU A 93 27.79 -11.99 -5.58
C GLU A 93 28.88 -10.92 -5.59
N ALA A 94 28.62 -9.75 -4.99
CA ALA A 94 29.60 -8.66 -4.91
C ALA A 94 30.85 -9.04 -4.11
N LYS A 95 30.72 -9.90 -3.08
CA LYS A 95 31.85 -10.41 -2.29
C LYS A 95 32.65 -11.53 -2.99
N ARG A 96 32.10 -12.13 -4.04
CA ARG A 96 32.74 -13.20 -4.82
C ARG A 96 33.56 -12.69 -6.00
N LYS A 97 33.37 -11.43 -6.38
CA LYS A 97 34.18 -10.71 -7.38
C LYS A 97 35.35 -10.02 -6.69
#